data_AF-A0A349PQF1-F1
#
_entry.id   AF-A0A349PQF1-F1
#
_cell.length_a   1.000
_cell.length_b   1.000
_cell.length_c   1.000
_cell.angle_alpha   90.00
_cell.angle_beta   90.00
_cell.angle_gamma   90.00
#
_symmetry.space_group_name_H-M   'P 1'
#
loop_
_entity.id
_entity.type
_entity.pdbx_description
1 polymer ?
#
loop_
_entity_poly.entity_id
_entity_poly.type
_entity_poly.pdbx_seq_one_letter_code
_entity_poly.pdbx_strand_id
1 'polypeptide(L)'
;NLPPNQGIFYDGQIFDAHSFVSKLIKSATKTIILFDNYIDESVLTLLSKRNKGVRVTIYTKSISKQLKLDLDRFDQQYQPIEVKEFTKSHDRFLIIDETEIYHIGASLKD
;
A
#
# COMPACT_ATOMS: atom_id res chain seq x y z
N ASN A 1 -8.48 24.06 -2.18
CA ASN A 1 -7.64 23.41 -1.15
C ASN A 1 -7.14 22.10 -1.70
N LEU A 2 -6.03 22.15 -2.44
CA LEU A 2 -5.33 20.93 -2.84
C LEU A 2 -4.63 20.37 -1.59
N PRO A 3 -4.65 19.05 -1.37
CA PRO A 3 -3.78 18.45 -0.36
C PRO A 3 -2.33 18.89 -0.63
N PRO A 4 -1.49 19.05 0.41
CA PRO A 4 -0.11 19.47 0.21
C PRO A 4 0.54 18.58 -0.85
N ASN A 5 1.19 19.20 -1.85
CA ASN A 5 1.80 18.52 -3.01
C ASN A 5 2.79 17.41 -2.61
N GLN A 6 3.19 17.33 -1.34
CA GLN A 6 4.06 16.32 -0.78
C GLN A 6 3.50 15.95 0.61
N GLY A 7 2.99 14.73 0.74
CA GLY A 7 2.53 14.15 2.01
C GLY A 7 3.70 13.83 2.94
N ILE A 8 4.41 14.87 3.37
CA ILE A 8 5.53 14.76 4.32
C ILE A 8 4.93 14.71 5.73
N PHE A 9 5.22 13.62 6.44
CA PHE A 9 4.83 13.40 7.83
C PHE A 9 6.07 13.32 8.71
N TYR A 10 6.06 13.99 9.86
CA TYR A 10 7.15 13.99 10.82
C TYR A 10 6.98 12.90 11.88
N ASP A 11 8.06 12.62 12.62
CA ASP A 11 8.04 11.69 13.75
C ASP A 11 6.91 12.03 14.72
N GLY A 12 6.09 11.02 15.06
CA GLY A 12 4.91 11.16 15.91
C GLY A 12 3.57 11.30 15.16
N GLN A 13 3.57 11.62 13.87
CA GLN A 13 2.35 11.74 13.05
C GLN A 13 1.84 10.38 12.50
N ILE A 14 1.88 9.34 13.34
CA ILE A 14 1.58 7.96 12.94
C ILE A 14 0.14 7.84 12.41
N PHE A 15 -0.83 8.40 13.13
CA PHE A 15 -2.23 8.33 12.74
C PHE A 15 -2.53 9.17 11.50
N ASP A 16 -1.93 10.36 11.38
CA ASP A 16 -2.13 11.23 10.22
C ASP A 16 -1.57 10.60 8.94
N ALA A 17 -0.39 9.99 9.02
CA ALA A 17 0.18 9.23 7.90
C ALA A 17 -0.71 8.05 7.50
N HIS A 18 -1.18 7.26 8.47
CA HIS A 18 -2.12 6.16 8.21
C HIS A 18 -3.44 6.68 7.60
N SER A 19 -3.98 7.78 8.11
CA SER A 19 -5.21 8.43 7.59
C SER A 19 -5.02 8.91 6.15
N PHE A 20 -3.86 9.48 5.83
CA PHE A 20 -3.50 9.92 4.49
C PHE A 20 -3.41 8.74 3.52
N VAL A 21 -2.67 7.69 3.86
CA VAL A 21 -2.59 6.46 3.03
C VAL A 21 -3.99 5.86 2.84
N SER A 22 -4.82 5.84 3.88
CA SER A 22 -6.21 5.38 3.76
C SER A 22 -7.03 6.25 2.81
N LYS A 23 -6.78 7.55 2.71
CA LYS A 23 -7.45 8.43 1.73
C LYS A 23 -6.98 8.15 0.30
N LEU A 24 -5.68 7.92 0.09
CA LEU A 24 -5.13 7.54 -1.21
C LEU A 24 -5.71 6.21 -1.73
N ILE A 25 -5.79 5.20 -0.86
CA ILE A 25 -6.39 3.90 -1.22
C ILE A 25 -7.87 4.07 -1.62
N LYS A 26 -8.59 4.96 -0.94
CA LYS A 26 -10.00 5.26 -1.23
C LYS A 26 -10.19 6.14 -2.46
N SER A 27 -9.19 6.89 -2.91
CA SER A 27 -9.28 7.72 -4.12
C SER A 27 -9.00 6.94 -5.40
N ALA A 28 -8.30 5.81 -5.31
CA ALA A 28 -8.02 4.95 -6.46
C ALA A 28 -9.29 4.51 -7.20
N THR A 29 -9.25 4.54 -8.53
CA THR A 29 -10.39 4.21 -9.41
C THR A 29 -10.16 2.97 -10.27
N LYS A 30 -8.90 2.59 -10.51
CA LYS A 30 -8.51 1.50 -11.41
C LYS A 30 -7.50 0.56 -10.77
N THR A 31 -6.39 1.09 -10.27
CA THR A 31 -5.25 0.28 -9.82
C THR A 31 -4.57 0.86 -8.60
N ILE A 32 -4.07 -0.04 -7.75
CA ILE A 32 -3.14 0.25 -6.67
C ILE A 32 -1.97 -0.71 -6.83
N ILE A 33 -0.76 -0.17 -6.94
CA ILE A 33 0.47 -0.97 -6.97
C ILE A 33 1.28 -0.62 -5.73
N LEU A 34 1.57 -1.60 -4.90
CA LEU A 34 2.35 -1.43 -3.67
C LEU A 34 3.66 -2.20 -3.80
N PHE A 35 4.79 -1.51 -3.68
CA PHE A 35 6.09 -2.12 -3.44
C PHE A 35 6.35 -2.03 -1.94
N ASP A 36 6.38 -3.16 -1.23
CA ASP A 36 6.71 -3.20 0.19
C ASP A 36 7.18 -4.61 0.61
N ASN A 37 8.24 -4.65 1.41
CA ASN A 37 8.85 -5.87 1.93
C ASN A 37 8.32 -6.27 3.32
N TYR A 38 7.45 -5.45 3.91
CA TYR A 38 6.90 -5.61 5.26
C TYR A 38 5.37 -5.66 5.23
N ILE A 39 4.82 -6.66 4.52
CA ILE A 39 3.37 -6.85 4.42
C ILE A 39 2.86 -7.65 5.63
N ASP A 40 1.91 -7.07 6.35
CA ASP A 40 1.17 -7.72 7.44
C ASP A 40 -0.34 -7.45 7.33
N GLU A 41 -1.10 -7.91 8.33
CA GLU A 41 -2.56 -7.75 8.39
C GLU A 41 -3.01 -6.27 8.33
N SER A 42 -2.19 -5.33 8.85
CA SER A 42 -2.53 -3.91 8.85
C SER A 42 -2.53 -3.35 7.42
N VAL A 43 -1.59 -3.79 6.59
CA VAL A 43 -1.51 -3.43 5.17
C VAL A 43 -2.70 -4.00 4.41
N LEU A 44 -3.05 -5.26 4.64
CA LEU A 44 -4.23 -5.88 4.01
C LEU A 44 -5.52 -5.16 4.42
N THR A 45 -5.66 -4.81 5.70
CA THR A 45 -6.79 -4.04 6.25
C THR A 45 -6.89 -2.64 5.66
N LEU A 46 -5.77 -2.01 5.32
CA LEU A 46 -5.78 -0.74 4.58
C LEU A 46 -6.29 -0.95 3.15
N LEU A 47 -5.77 -1.95 2.45
CA LEU A 47 -6.12 -2.27 1.06
C LEU A 47 -7.56 -2.78 0.89
N SER A 48 -8.19 -3.28 1.96
CA SER A 48 -9.61 -3.65 1.95
C SER A 48 -10.54 -2.45 1.75
N LYS A 49 -10.08 -1.23 2.11
CA LYS A 49 -10.85 0.02 2.02
C LYS A 49 -10.95 0.57 0.59
N ARG A 50 -10.31 -0.07 -0.40
CA ARG A 50 -10.34 0.38 -1.80
C ARG A 50 -11.74 0.31 -2.39
N ASN A 51 -11.98 1.08 -3.44
CA ASN A 51 -13.24 1.03 -4.18
C ASN A 51 -13.45 -0.33 -4.86
N LYS A 52 -14.72 -0.69 -5.07
CA LYS A 52 -15.08 -1.93 -5.78
C LYS A 52 -14.56 -1.90 -7.22
N GLY A 53 -13.86 -2.95 -7.63
CA GLY A 53 -13.29 -3.09 -8.97
C GLY A 53 -11.87 -2.56 -9.10
N VAL A 54 -11.32 -1.89 -8.08
CA VAL A 54 -9.92 -1.47 -8.06
C VAL A 54 -9.03 -2.69 -7.89
N ARG A 55 -8.12 -2.89 -8.85
CA ARG A 55 -7.14 -3.98 -8.81
C ARG A 55 -5.98 -3.61 -7.90
N VAL A 56 -5.47 -4.57 -7.15
CA VAL A 56 -4.30 -4.39 -6.29
C VAL A 56 -3.24 -5.39 -6.67
N THR A 57 -2.02 -4.90 -6.89
CA THR A 57 -0.83 -5.75 -7.02
C THR A 57 0.20 -5.32 -5.98
N ILE A 58 0.63 -6.27 -5.15
CA ILE A 58 1.72 -6.10 -4.20
C ILE A 58 2.99 -6.74 -4.78
N TYR A 59 4.07 -5.98 -4.79
CA TYR A 59 5.42 -6.46 -5.06
C TYR A 59 6.19 -6.52 -3.76
N THR A 60 6.68 -7.71 -3.41
CA THR A 60 7.43 -7.97 -2.18
C THR A 60 8.61 -8.88 -2.44
N LYS A 61 9.68 -8.80 -1.65
CA LYS A 61 10.90 -9.59 -1.86
C LYS A 61 10.66 -11.10 -1.83
N SER A 62 9.73 -11.56 -1.00
CA SER A 62 9.43 -12.98 -0.81
C SER A 62 8.02 -13.18 -0.30
N ILE A 63 7.32 -14.21 -0.77
CA ILE A 63 5.98 -14.55 -0.27
C ILE A 63 6.13 -15.61 0.83
N SER A 64 6.00 -15.18 2.10
CA SER A 64 6.07 -16.11 3.22
C SER A 64 4.82 -17.01 3.29
N LYS A 65 4.94 -18.17 3.95
CA LYS A 65 3.77 -19.05 4.20
C LYS A 65 2.67 -18.34 4.98
N GLN A 66 3.06 -17.47 5.91
CA GLN A 66 2.12 -16.68 6.72
C GLN A 66 1.38 -15.67 5.85
N LEU A 67 2.09 -14.89 5.04
CA LEU A 67 1.47 -13.93 4.13
C LEU A 67 0.50 -14.62 3.17
N LYS A 68 0.87 -15.79 2.66
CA LYS A 68 -0.02 -16.59 1.81
C LYS A 68 -1.32 -16.99 2.54
N LEU A 69 -1.22 -17.47 3.78
CA LEU A 69 -2.39 -17.84 4.58
C LEU A 69 -3.29 -16.62 4.87
N ASP A 70 -2.69 -15.47 5.14
CA ASP A 70 -3.42 -14.24 5.41
C ASP A 70 -4.16 -13.73 4.16
N LEU A 71 -3.52 -13.82 2.99
CA LEU A 71 -4.16 -13.53 1.69
C LEU A 71 -5.30 -14.52 1.39
N ASP A 72 -5.09 -15.82 1.58
CA ASP A 72 -6.12 -16.84 1.35
C ASP A 72 -7.37 -16.59 2.21
N ARG A 73 -7.19 -16.09 3.45
CA ARG A 73 -8.30 -15.69 4.34
C ARG A 73 -8.92 -14.37 3.92
N PHE A 74 -8.10 -13.39 3.54
CA PHE A 74 -8.54 -12.07 3.09
C PHE A 74 -9.44 -12.18 1.85
N ASP A 75 -9.03 -12.96 0.87
CA ASP A 75 -9.70 -13.15 -0.42
C ASP A 75 -11.08 -13.84 -0.28
N GLN A 76 -11.35 -14.50 0.84
CA GLN A 76 -12.67 -15.07 1.13
C GLN A 76 -13.72 -14.01 1.51
N GLN A 77 -13.28 -12.84 2.00
CA GLN A 77 -14.16 -11.80 2.53
C GLN A 77 -14.07 -10.49 1.74
N TYR A 78 -12.93 -10.24 1.11
CA TYR A 78 -12.62 -9.02 0.40
C TYR A 78 -12.22 -9.30 -1.04
N GLN A 79 -12.08 -8.24 -1.84
CA GLN A 79 -11.61 -8.39 -3.21
C GLN A 79 -10.17 -8.93 -3.23
N PRO A 80 -9.85 -9.91 -4.10
CA PRO A 80 -8.52 -10.52 -4.13
C PRO A 80 -7.38 -9.53 -4.36
N ILE A 81 -6.22 -9.83 -3.78
CA ILE A 81 -4.98 -9.07 -3.97
C ILE A 81 -3.96 -9.93 -4.70
N GLU A 82 -3.45 -9.45 -5.83
CA GLU A 82 -2.35 -10.12 -6.52
C GLU A 82 -1.03 -9.83 -5.79
N VAL A 83 -0.22 -10.85 -5.54
CA VAL A 83 1.11 -10.67 -4.93
C VAL A 83 2.18 -11.31 -5.81
N LYS A 84 3.25 -10.54 -6.05
CA LYS A 84 4.36 -10.91 -6.92
C LYS A 84 5.68 -10.75 -6.18
N GLU A 85 6.58 -11.71 -6.39
CA GLU A 85 7.94 -11.59 -5.89
C GLU A 85 8.73 -10.59 -6.73
N PHE A 86 9.38 -9.64 -6.08
CA PHE A 86 10.24 -8.65 -6.70
C PHE A 86 11.40 -8.28 -5.77
N THR A 87 12.61 -8.71 -6.14
CA THR A 87 13.79 -8.61 -5.27
C THR A 87 14.63 -7.35 -5.51
N LYS A 88 14.29 -6.54 -6.51
CA LYS A 88 15.08 -5.37 -6.93
C LYS A 88 14.69 -4.05 -6.25
N SER A 89 13.56 -4.00 -5.52
CA SER A 89 13.14 -2.81 -4.78
C SER A 89 13.44 -2.97 -3.28
N HIS A 90 14.19 -2.02 -2.73
CA HIS A 90 14.37 -1.86 -1.29
C HIS A 90 13.44 -0.76 -0.74
N ASP A 91 13.12 0.21 -1.57
CA ASP A 91 12.22 1.32 -1.25
C ASP A 91 10.76 0.90 -1.33
N ARG A 92 9.91 1.62 -0.59
CA ARG A 92 8.47 1.36 -0.56
C ARG A 92 7.74 2.41 -1.37
N PHE A 93 6.96 1.97 -2.34
CA PHE A 93 6.20 2.85 -3.22
C PHE A 93 4.73 2.44 -3.25
N LEU A 94 3.86 3.42 -3.28
CA LEU A 94 2.44 3.25 -3.56
C LEU A 94 2.13 4.03 -4.84
N ILE A 95 1.64 3.33 -5.85
CA ILE A 95 1.25 3.91 -7.12
C ILE A 95 -0.27 3.81 -7.23
N ILE A 96 -0.92 4.95 -7.47
CA ILE A 96 -2.37 5.05 -7.63
C ILE A 96 -2.68 5.28 -9.11
N ASP A 97 -3.56 4.45 -9.66
CA ASP A 97 -4.10 4.52 -11.02
C ASP A 97 -3.05 4.63 -12.14
N GLU A 98 -1.82 4.17 -11.87
CA GLU A 98 -0.65 4.27 -12.77
C GLU A 98 -0.24 5.70 -13.12
N THR A 99 -0.77 6.70 -12.41
CA THR A 99 -0.54 8.14 -12.68
C THR A 99 0.14 8.87 -11.54
N GLU A 100 -0.07 8.43 -10.29
CA GLU A 100 0.49 9.07 -9.10
C GLU A 100 1.41 8.10 -8.35
N ILE A 101 2.61 8.55 -7.97
CA ILE A 101 3.59 7.74 -7.23
C ILE A 101 3.88 8.40 -5.88
N TYR A 102 3.75 7.63 -4.82
CA TYR A 102 4.02 8.04 -3.44
C TYR A 102 5.15 7.16 -2.87
N HIS A 103 6.13 7.75 -2.20
CA HIS A 103 7.18 7.03 -1.50
C HIS A 103 6.84 6.92 0.00
N ILE A 104 6.89 5.70 0.56
CA ILE A 104 6.44 5.37 1.93
C ILE A 104 7.64 4.86 2.75
N GLY A 105 8.58 5.73 3.13
CA GLY A 105 9.80 5.27 3.81
C GLY A 105 10.71 6.43 4.19
N ALA A 106 11.52 6.22 5.24
CA ALA A 106 12.00 7.30 6.09
C ALA A 106 13.26 8.06 5.63
N SER A 107 13.24 9.33 6.07
CA SER A 107 14.29 10.32 6.23
C SER A 107 14.75 11.07 4.97
N LEU A 108 14.27 12.32 4.85
CA LEU A 108 15.15 13.41 4.41
C LEU A 108 16.26 13.53 5.47
N LYS A 109 17.29 12.69 5.37
CA LYS A 109 18.55 12.99 6.04
C LYS A 109 19.17 14.15 5.26
N ASP A 110 19.19 15.32 5.90
CA ASP A 110 20.44 16.07 5.95
C ASP A 110 21.52 15.20 6.63
#